data_AF-A0A847EX16-F1
#
_entry.id   AF-A0A847EX16-F1
#
_cell.length_a   1.000
_cell.length_b   1.000
_cell.length_c   1.000
_cell.angle_alpha   90.00
_cell.angle_beta   90.00
_cell.angle_gamma   90.00
#
_symmetry.space_group_name_H-M   'P 1'
#
loop_
_entity.id
_entity.type
_entity.pdbx_description
1 polymer ?
#
loop_
_entity_poly.entity_id
_entity_poly.type
_entity_poly.pdbx_seq_one_letter_code
_entity_poly.pdbx_strand_id
1 'polypeptide(L)'
;KAYDTANKLAAYLDDMDLVTPFLRYAAARNVRGRYEFISPSIPMVQRDIKSNIARMLLGEDAFWMLYQDGDPMLGKAVEVIVKASNVVEADEE
;
A
#
# COMPACT_ATOMS: atom_id res chain seq x y z
N LYS A 1 19.38 8.45 8.89
CA LYS A 1 18.84 9.02 7.62
C LYS A 1 17.34 9.19 7.83
N ALA A 2 16.71 10.28 7.37
CA ALA A 2 15.36 10.69 7.81
C ALA A 2 14.20 9.74 7.46
N TYR A 3 14.43 8.69 6.67
CA TYR A 3 13.39 7.75 6.19
C TYR A 3 13.92 6.31 6.20
N ASP A 4 14.43 5.85 7.35
CA ASP A 4 15.03 4.52 7.51
C ASP A 4 14.02 3.39 7.71
N THR A 5 12.73 3.71 7.85
CA THR A 5 11.64 2.73 7.97
C THR A 5 10.53 3.01 6.97
N ALA A 6 9.80 1.96 6.57
CA ALA A 6 8.68 2.06 5.65
C ALA A 6 7.62 3.08 6.13
N ASN A 7 7.29 3.06 7.42
CA ASN A 7 6.28 3.96 8.00
C ASN A 7 6.72 5.43 8.00
N LYS A 8 7.99 5.72 8.31
CA LYS A 8 8.51 7.10 8.25
C LYS A 8 8.54 7.63 6.82
N LEU A 9 8.89 6.77 5.87
CA LEU A 9 8.86 7.10 4.45
C LEU A 9 7.41 7.34 3.99
N ALA A 10 6.46 6.47 4.38
CA ALA A 10 5.05 6.62 4.04
C ALA A 10 4.47 7.93 4.57
N ALA A 11 4.72 8.27 5.84
CA ALA A 11 4.27 9.54 6.43
C ALA A 11 4.81 10.76 5.67
N TYR A 12 6.07 10.72 5.24
CA TYR A 12 6.64 11.78 4.41
C TYR A 12 5.97 11.87 3.02
N LEU A 13 5.64 10.72 2.44
CA LEU A 13 4.98 10.62 1.15
C LEU A 13 3.47 10.96 1.20
N ASP A 14 2.84 10.94 2.38
CA ASP A 14 1.45 11.36 2.59
C ASP A 14 1.28 12.86 2.31
N ASP A 15 2.28 13.67 2.64
CA ASP A 15 2.28 15.12 2.44
C ASP A 15 2.57 15.53 0.99
N MET A 16 2.92 14.58 0.12
CA MET A 16 3.28 14.84 -1.27
C MET A 16 2.12 14.56 -2.23
N ASP A 17 1.95 15.43 -3.23
CA ASP A 17 1.07 15.15 -4.38
C ASP A 17 1.75 14.16 -5.34
N LEU A 18 1.54 12.87 -5.09
CA LEU A 18 2.07 11.77 -5.91
C LEU A 18 1.18 11.43 -7.11
N VAL A 19 -0.10 11.79 -7.04
CA VAL A 19 -1.12 11.34 -8.01
C VAL A 19 -1.10 12.23 -9.26
N THR A 20 -0.97 13.55 -9.10
CA THR A 20 -0.93 14.46 -10.26
C THR A 20 0.26 14.18 -11.19
N PRO A 21 1.51 14.00 -10.70
CA PRO A 21 2.63 13.66 -11.57
C PRO A 21 2.42 12.33 -12.31
N PHE A 22 1.86 11.33 -11.63
CA PHE A 22 1.53 10.03 -12.22
C PHE A 22 0.50 10.17 -13.36
N LEU A 23 -0.58 10.92 -13.12
CA LEU A 23 -1.62 11.14 -14.13
C LEU A 23 -1.12 11.94 -15.33
N ARG A 24 -0.24 12.93 -15.10
CA ARG A 24 0.46 13.66 -16.18
C ARG A 24 1.33 12.74 -17.01
N TYR A 25 2.09 11.85 -16.36
CA TYR A 25 2.93 10.86 -17.03
C TYR A 25 2.12 9.87 -17.89
N ALA A 26 0.97 9.42 -17.38
CA ALA A 26 0.06 8.53 -18.09
C ALA A 26 -0.61 9.23 -19.29
N ALA A 27 -1.07 10.47 -19.11
CA ALA A 27 -1.66 11.28 -20.18
C ALA A 27 -0.68 11.51 -21.33
N ALA A 28 0.60 11.79 -21.02
CA ALA A 28 1.66 11.91 -22.01
C ALA A 28 1.91 10.62 -22.83
N ARG A 29 1.44 9.47 -22.33
CA ARG A 29 1.53 8.16 -22.99
C ARG A 29 0.22 7.72 -23.65
N ASN A 30 -0.66 8.66 -23.95
CA ASN A 30 -1.98 8.42 -24.55
C ASN A 30 -2.93 7.58 -23.69
N VAL A 31 -2.65 7.40 -22.39
CA VAL A 31 -3.63 6.88 -21.45
C VAL A 31 -4.56 8.03 -21.09
N ARG A 32 -5.76 8.05 -21.69
CA ARG A 32 -6.75 9.11 -21.43
C ARG A 32 -7.18 9.05 -19.97
N GLY A 33 -6.74 10.04 -19.18
CA GLY A 33 -7.16 10.23 -17.80
C GLY A 33 -8.63 10.63 -17.74
N ARG A 34 -9.52 9.65 -17.70
CA ARG A 34 -10.93 9.89 -17.37
C ARG A 34 -11.02 10.01 -15.84
N TYR A 35 -10.69 11.20 -15.35
CA TYR A 35 -10.57 11.51 -13.92
C TYR A 35 -11.77 11.02 -13.09
N GLU A 36 -12.97 11.12 -13.66
CA GLU A 36 -14.23 10.65 -13.06
C GLU A 36 -14.22 9.16 -12.71
N PHE A 37 -13.58 8.31 -13.52
CA PHE A 37 -13.45 6.88 -13.25
C PHE A 37 -12.24 6.53 -12.39
N ILE A 38 -11.26 7.43 -12.28
CA ILE A 38 -10.03 7.21 -11.50
C ILE A 38 -10.22 7.65 -10.04
N SER A 39 -11.11 8.62 -9.78
CA SER A 39 -11.36 9.16 -8.44
C SER A 39 -11.56 8.08 -7.36
N PRO A 40 -12.38 7.02 -7.58
CA PRO A 40 -12.54 5.94 -6.60
C PRO A 40 -11.25 5.13 -6.36
N SER A 41 -10.36 5.09 -7.35
CA SER A 41 -9.10 4.33 -7.31
C SER A 41 -7.91 5.17 -6.84
N ILE A 42 -8.07 6.48 -6.61
CA ILE A 42 -6.98 7.36 -6.17
C ILE A 42 -6.25 6.81 -4.92
N PRO A 43 -6.94 6.34 -3.86
CA PRO A 43 -6.27 5.78 -2.69
C PRO A 43 -5.41 4.56 -3.04
N MET A 44 -5.89 3.69 -3.93
CA MET A 44 -5.14 2.52 -4.39
C MET A 44 -3.91 2.92 -5.21
N VAL A 45 -4.07 3.87 -6.14
CA VAL A 45 -2.96 4.40 -6.94
C VAL A 45 -1.89 5.03 -6.04
N GLN A 46 -2.31 5.82 -5.05
CA GLN A 46 -1.39 6.46 -4.12
C GLN A 46 -0.64 5.42 -3.27
N ARG A 47 -1.32 4.36 -2.80
CA ARG A 47 -0.68 3.23 -2.10
C ARG A 47 0.32 2.51 -2.99
N ASP A 48 -0.02 2.24 -4.24
CA ASP A 48 0.87 1.55 -5.18
C ASP A 48 2.13 2.38 -5.44
N ILE A 49 2.00 3.69 -5.65
CA ILE A 49 3.13 4.59 -5.83
C ILE A 49 4.03 4.58 -4.58
N LYS A 50 3.45 4.75 -3.38
CA LYS A 50 4.20 4.74 -2.11
C LYS A 50 4.95 3.43 -1.89
N SER A 51 4.28 2.30 -2.14
CA SER A 51 4.86 0.96 -1.97
C SER A 51 6.04 0.75 -2.91
N ASN A 52 5.94 1.18 -4.18
CA ASN A 52 7.05 1.08 -5.11
C ASN A 52 8.22 2.01 -4.77
N ILE A 53 7.96 3.23 -4.26
CA ILE A 53 9.03 4.09 -3.75
C ILE A 53 9.73 3.42 -2.55
N ALA A 54 8.97 2.82 -1.63
CA ALA A 54 9.54 2.07 -0.51
C ALA A 54 10.38 0.87 -0.95
N ARG A 55 9.92 0.13 -1.97
CA ARG A 55 10.73 -0.94 -2.60
C ARG A 55 12.09 -0.43 -3.04
N MET A 56 12.12 0.68 -3.77
CA MET A 56 13.34 1.23 -4.35
C MET A 56 14.33 1.74 -3.30
N LEU A 57 13.84 2.23 -2.17
CA LEU A 57 14.67 2.86 -1.14
C LEU A 57 15.08 1.91 0.00
N LEU A 58 14.18 0.98 0.36
CA LEU A 58 14.27 0.18 1.59
C LEU A 58 14.15 -1.33 1.34
N GLY A 59 13.87 -1.75 0.11
CA GLY A 59 13.80 -3.17 -0.27
C GLY A 59 12.38 -3.75 -0.22
N GLU A 60 12.31 -5.05 -0.50
CA GLU A 60 11.05 -5.76 -0.75
C GLU A 60 10.12 -5.82 0.46
N ASP A 61 10.66 -5.96 1.67
CA ASP A 61 9.84 -6.01 2.89
C ASP A 61 9.08 -4.70 3.11
N ALA A 62 9.72 -3.56 2.80
CA ALA A 62 9.09 -2.25 2.89
C ALA A 62 7.96 -2.06 1.85
N PHE A 63 8.05 -2.71 0.69
CA PHE A 63 6.96 -2.76 -0.28
C PHE A 63 5.74 -3.45 0.32
N TRP A 64 5.92 -4.67 0.84
CA TRP A 64 4.80 -5.46 1.35
C TRP A 64 4.15 -4.79 2.56
N MET A 65 4.94 -4.18 3.45
CA MET A 65 4.39 -3.44 4.59
C MET A 65 3.39 -2.34 4.16
N LEU A 66 3.69 -1.58 3.11
CA LEU A 66 2.83 -0.47 2.67
C LEU A 66 1.74 -0.90 1.69
N TYR A 67 2.03 -1.90 0.84
CA TYR A 67 1.07 -2.39 -0.15
C TYR A 67 -0.12 -3.09 0.51
N GLN A 68 0.15 -3.79 1.60
CA GLN A 68 -0.84 -4.52 2.37
C GLN A 68 -1.61 -3.63 3.36
N ASP A 69 -1.14 -2.41 3.59
CA ASP A 69 -1.79 -1.46 4.49
C ASP A 69 -3.19 -1.10 3.96
N GLY A 70 -4.19 -1.31 4.81
CA GLY A 70 -5.61 -1.13 4.47
C GLY A 70 -6.20 -2.14 3.48
N ASP A 71 -5.57 -3.28 3.20
CA ASP A 71 -6.20 -4.35 2.41
C ASP A 71 -7.11 -5.23 3.29
N PRO A 72 -8.45 -5.17 3.10
CA PRO A 72 -9.39 -5.95 3.90
C PRO A 72 -9.27 -7.47 3.68
N MET A 73 -8.78 -7.94 2.53
CA MET A 73 -8.53 -9.37 2.29
C MET A 73 -7.39 -9.88 3.16
N LEU A 74 -6.30 -9.12 3.26
CA LEU A 74 -5.18 -9.47 4.12
C LEU A 74 -5.54 -9.34 5.60
N GLY A 75 -6.30 -8.31 5.98
CA GLY A 75 -6.88 -8.22 7.31
C GLY A 75 -7.73 -9.45 7.64
N LYS A 76 -8.54 -9.93 6.69
CA LYS A 76 -9.35 -11.14 6.86
C LYS A 76 -8.50 -12.41 6.93
N ALA A 77 -7.45 -12.52 6.12
CA ALA A 77 -6.53 -13.65 6.17
C ALA A 77 -5.83 -13.75 7.53
N VAL A 78 -5.36 -12.62 8.07
CA VAL A 78 -4.78 -12.55 9.42
C VAL A 78 -5.81 -12.95 10.48
N GLU A 79 -7.04 -12.43 10.40
CA GLU A 79 -8.13 -12.80 11.32
C GLU A 79 -8.39 -14.32 11.34
N VAL A 80 -8.43 -14.95 10.16
CA VAL A 80 -8.64 -16.39 10.02
C VAL A 80 -7.48 -17.19 10.60
N ILE A 81 -6.23 -16.80 10.33
CA ILE A 81 -5.05 -17.47 10.88
C ILE A 81 -5.03 -17.38 12.41
N VAL A 82 -5.25 -16.19 12.97
CA VAL A 82 -5.28 -15.98 14.44
C VAL A 82 -6.40 -16.81 15.09
N LYS A 83 -7.60 -16.82 14.49
CA LYS A 83 -8.69 -17.66 14.98
C LYS A 83 -8.33 -19.14 14.94
N ALA A 84 -7.70 -19.61 13.86
CA ALA A 84 -7.28 -20.99 13.74
C ALA A 84 -6.22 -21.34 14.80
N SER A 85 -5.20 -20.51 15.00
CA SER A 85 -4.16 -20.71 16.02
C SER A 85 -4.72 -20.77 17.44
N ASN A 86 -5.65 -19.89 17.80
CA ASN A 86 -6.28 -19.89 19.13
C ASN A 86 -7.19 -21.11 19.37
N VAL A 87 -7.71 -21.73 18.30
CA VAL A 87 -8.49 -22.98 18.40
C VAL A 87 -7.57 -24.17 18.65
N VAL A 88 -6.36 -24.18 18.08
CA VAL A 88 -5.39 -25.28 18.32
C VAL A 88 -4.90 -25.29 19.78
N GLU A 89 -4.73 -24.14 20.42
CA GLU A 89 -4.31 -24.08 21.84
C GLU A 89 -5.43 -24.47 22.84
N ALA A 90 -6.71 -24.36 22.45
CA ALA A 90 -7.84 -24.64 23.33
C ALA A 90 -8.23 -26.14 23.40
N ASP A 91 -7.75 -26.96 22.46
CA ASP A 91 -8.02 -28.39 22.39
C ASP A 91 -6.90 -29.26 23.03
N GLU A 92 -5.85 -28.64 23.59
CA GLU A 92 -4.73 -29.34 24.26
C GLU A 92 -4.79 -29.36 25.81
N GLU A 93 -5.90 -28.92 26.45
CA GLU A 93 -6.12 -29.03 27.91
C GLU A 93 -7.04 -30.18 28.36
#